data_AF-F1W584-F1
#
_entry.id   AF-F1W584-F1
#
_cell.length_a   1.000
_cell.length_b   1.000
_cell.length_c   1.000
_cell.angle_alpha   90.00
_cell.angle_beta   90.00
_cell.angle_gamma   90.00
#
_symmetry.space_group_name_H-M   'P 1'
#
loop_
_entity.id
_entity.type
_entity.pdbx_description
1 polymer ?
#
loop_
_entity_poly.entity_id
_entity_poly.type
_entity_poly.pdbx_seq_one_letter_code
_entity_poly.pdbx_strand_id
1 'polypeptide(L)'
;MLQAARAMQKSVLVDATNKDATKAVSLQIDAALDCVSSVFRQADNLAASSKVSEKIEAITANTKQRLVAYLAYNKSQDGTTSSLARGDTCE
;
A
#
# COMPACT_ATOMS: atom_id res chain seq x y z
N MET A 1 -10.36 -3.58 -4.30
CA MET A 1 -10.38 -3.10 -2.88
C MET A 1 -9.76 -4.10 -1.90
N LEU A 2 -10.18 -5.37 -1.90
CA LEU A 2 -9.61 -6.40 -1.01
C LEU A 2 -8.09 -6.59 -1.21
N GLN A 3 -7.61 -6.51 -2.46
CA GLN A 3 -6.18 -6.54 -2.81
C GLN A 3 -5.40 -5.45 -2.06
N ALA A 4 -5.85 -4.19 -2.12
CA ALA A 4 -5.21 -3.06 -1.42
C ALA A 4 -5.18 -3.27 0.11
N ALA A 5 -6.28 -3.74 0.69
CA ALA A 5 -6.31 -4.05 2.13
C ALA A 5 -5.32 -5.16 2.50
N ARG A 6 -5.23 -6.24 1.70
CA ARG A 6 -4.26 -7.32 1.91
C ARG A 6 -2.83 -6.84 1.74
N ALA A 7 -2.54 -6.01 0.75
CA ALA A 7 -1.21 -5.46 0.51
C ALA A 7 -0.78 -4.54 1.66
N MET A 8 -1.64 -3.58 2.06
CA MET A 8 -1.36 -2.69 3.19
C MET A 8 -1.20 -3.46 4.49
N GLN A 9 -1.98 -4.53 4.73
CA GLN A 9 -1.81 -5.38 5.91
C GLN A 9 -0.38 -5.95 6.04
N LYS A 10 0.33 -6.19 4.93
CA LYS A 10 1.70 -6.69 4.97
C LYS A 10 2.69 -5.66 5.51
N SER A 11 2.41 -4.36 5.36
CA SER A 11 3.27 -3.29 5.90
C SER A 11 3.40 -3.30 7.42
N VAL A 12 2.38 -3.84 8.13
CA VAL A 12 2.40 -3.96 9.60
C VAL A 12 2.83 -5.33 10.10
N LEU A 13 3.11 -6.27 9.18
CA LEU A 13 3.53 -7.65 9.51
C LEU A 13 4.94 -7.98 9.04
N VAL A 14 5.50 -7.20 8.10
CA VAL A 14 6.83 -7.40 7.55
C VAL A 14 7.91 -7.05 8.57
N ASP A 15 9.02 -7.80 8.54
CA ASP A 15 10.23 -7.42 9.25
C ASP A 15 10.85 -6.17 8.61
N ALA A 16 10.74 -5.03 9.30
CA ALA A 16 11.22 -3.74 8.83
C ALA A 16 12.76 -3.67 8.67
N THR A 17 13.51 -4.63 9.22
CA THR A 17 14.98 -4.70 9.09
C THR A 17 15.42 -5.44 7.83
N ASN A 18 14.53 -6.24 7.24
CA ASN A 18 14.78 -6.98 6.01
C ASN A 18 14.39 -6.13 4.79
N LYS A 19 15.39 -5.47 4.18
CA LYS A 19 15.19 -4.56 3.04
C LYS A 19 14.52 -5.21 1.84
N ASP A 20 14.86 -6.47 1.54
CA ASP A 20 14.27 -7.17 0.40
C ASP A 20 12.79 -7.48 0.66
N ALA A 21 12.45 -7.87 1.89
CA ALA A 21 11.07 -8.10 2.30
C ALA A 21 10.24 -6.81 2.28
N THR A 22 10.77 -5.70 2.79
CA THR A 22 10.05 -4.42 2.79
C THR A 22 9.89 -3.88 1.37
N LYS A 23 10.90 -4.05 0.51
CA LYS A 23 10.80 -3.71 -0.92
C LYS A 23 9.71 -4.54 -1.64
N ALA A 24 9.64 -5.84 -1.37
CA ALA A 24 8.61 -6.70 -1.95
C ALA A 24 7.19 -6.26 -1.52
N VAL A 25 7.02 -5.85 -0.26
CA VAL A 25 5.76 -5.28 0.24
C VAL A 25 5.43 -3.96 -0.45
N SER A 26 6.40 -3.05 -0.61
CA SER A 26 6.19 -1.79 -1.34
C SER A 26 5.68 -2.02 -2.76
N LEU A 27 6.29 -2.95 -3.51
CA LEU A 27 5.86 -3.26 -4.87
C LEU A 27 4.43 -3.82 -4.93
N GLN A 28 4.03 -4.61 -3.93
CA GLN A 28 2.66 -5.13 -3.83
C GLN A 28 1.64 -4.04 -3.47
N ILE A 29 2.02 -3.08 -2.62
CA ILE A 29 1.18 -1.92 -2.31
C ILE A 29 1.05 -1.03 -3.56
N ASP A 30 2.15 -0.76 -4.27
CA ASP A 30 2.15 0.04 -5.50
C ASP A 30 1.22 -0.58 -6.56
N ALA A 31 1.31 -1.89 -6.81
CA ALA A 31 0.42 -2.59 -7.73
C ALA A 31 -1.07 -2.51 -7.28
N ALA A 32 -1.34 -2.70 -5.99
CA ALA A 32 -2.70 -2.65 -5.49
C ALA A 32 -3.30 -1.23 -5.53
N LEU A 33 -2.49 -0.19 -5.33
CA LEU A 33 -2.91 1.21 -5.46
C LEU A 33 -3.16 1.58 -6.94
N ASP A 34 -2.35 1.08 -7.85
CA ASP A 34 -2.59 1.22 -9.30
C ASP A 34 -3.92 0.57 -9.70
N CYS A 35 -4.22 -0.64 -9.20
CA CYS A 35 -5.53 -1.27 -9.41
C CYS A 35 -6.69 -0.42 -8.85
N VAL A 36 -6.55 0.15 -7.65
CA VAL A 36 -7.59 1.06 -7.10
C VAL A 36 -7.78 2.26 -8.02
N SER A 37 -6.69 2.91 -8.44
CA SER A 37 -6.74 4.04 -9.37
C SER A 37 -7.39 3.67 -10.70
N SER A 38 -7.08 2.49 -11.25
CA SER A 38 -7.62 2.02 -12.54
C SER A 38 -9.14 1.79 -12.48
N VAL A 39 -9.67 1.25 -11.38
CA VAL A 39 -11.11 1.05 -11.15
C VAL A 39 -11.83 2.39 -11.08
N PHE A 40 -11.29 3.36 -10.35
CA PHE A 40 -11.92 4.68 -10.21
C PHE A 40 -11.76 5.59 -11.43
N ARG A 41 -10.71 5.40 -12.22
CA ARG A 41 -10.55 6.06 -13.52
C ARG A 41 -11.65 5.66 -14.50
N GLN A 42 -12.03 4.38 -14.52
CA GLN A 42 -13.15 3.90 -15.34
C GLN A 42 -14.49 4.51 -14.93
N ALA A 43 -14.63 4.88 -13.65
CA ALA A 43 -15.83 5.51 -13.10
C ALA A 43 -15.80 7.05 -13.11
N ASP A 44 -14.81 7.67 -13.76
CA ASP A 44 -14.56 9.12 -13.80
C ASP A 44 -14.55 9.78 -12.39
N ASN A 45 -13.99 9.08 -11.40
CA ASN A 45 -14.01 9.50 -10.00
C ASN A 45 -12.68 9.24 -9.29
N LEU A 46 -11.60 9.80 -9.82
CA LEU A 46 -10.25 9.63 -9.27
C LEU A 46 -10.13 10.12 -7.81
N ALA A 47 -10.89 11.14 -7.41
CA ALA A 47 -10.90 11.64 -6.04
C ALA A 47 -11.39 10.58 -5.03
N ALA A 48 -12.26 9.65 -5.45
CA ALA A 48 -12.68 8.55 -4.59
C ALA A 48 -11.58 7.49 -4.40
N SER A 49 -10.63 7.37 -5.34
CA SER A 49 -9.50 6.42 -5.20
C SER A 49 -8.65 6.74 -3.98
N SER A 50 -8.21 7.99 -3.83
CA SER A 50 -7.41 8.44 -2.69
C SER A 50 -8.17 8.26 -1.38
N LYS A 51 -9.44 8.68 -1.34
CA LYS A 51 -10.29 8.55 -0.13
C LYS A 51 -10.42 7.10 0.33
N VAL A 52 -10.52 6.14 -0.59
CA VAL A 52 -10.62 4.73 -0.20
C VAL A 52 -9.27 4.18 0.25
N SER A 53 -8.18 4.50 -0.45
CA SER A 53 -6.82 4.13 -0.03
C SER A 53 -6.50 4.65 1.38
N GLU A 54 -6.80 5.92 1.68
CA GLU A 54 -6.64 6.53 3.01
C GLU A 54 -7.45 5.80 4.08
N LYS A 55 -8.70 5.40 3.78
CA LYS A 55 -9.53 4.63 4.72
C LYS A 55 -8.95 3.24 5.00
N ILE A 56 -8.41 2.57 3.99
CA ILE A 56 -7.78 1.26 4.15
C ILE A 56 -6.52 1.40 5.00
N GLU A 57 -5.71 2.43 4.77
CA GLU A 57 -4.54 2.75 5.58
C GLU A 57 -4.93 3.02 7.05
N ALA A 58 -5.95 3.84 7.28
CA ALA A 58 -6.45 4.16 8.61
C ALA A 58 -6.93 2.92 9.39
N ILE A 59 -7.61 1.99 8.72
CA ILE A 59 -8.03 0.71 9.32
C ILE A 59 -6.82 -0.21 9.54
N THR A 60 -5.80 -0.14 8.69
CA THR A 60 -4.57 -0.95 8.80
C THR A 60 -3.70 -0.51 9.97
N ALA A 61 -3.62 0.78 10.27
CA ALA A 61 -2.81 1.34 11.36
C ALA A 61 -3.63 1.72 12.61
N ASN A 62 -4.82 1.13 12.79
CA ASN A 62 -5.83 1.57 13.76
C ASN A 62 -5.54 1.32 15.25
N THR A 63 -4.37 0.76 15.61
CA THR A 63 -3.95 0.55 17.00
C THR A 63 -2.53 1.04 17.19
N LYS A 64 -2.13 1.38 18.42
CA LYS A 64 -0.78 1.85 18.72
C LYS A 64 0.31 0.89 18.21
N GLN A 65 0.15 -0.41 18.44
CA GLN A 65 1.11 -1.42 17.99
C GLN A 65 1.24 -1.44 16.47
N ARG A 66 0.10 -1.42 15.75
CA ARG A 66 0.08 -1.42 14.28
C ARG A 66 0.62 -0.13 13.70
N LEU A 67 0.32 1.01 14.31
CA LEU A 67 0.88 2.30 13.91
C LEU A 67 2.40 2.33 14.05
N VAL A 68 2.96 1.82 15.15
CA VAL A 68 4.41 1.73 15.33
C VAL A 68 5.06 0.82 14.28
N ALA A 69 4.46 -0.34 13.98
CA ALA A 69 4.93 -1.23 12.93
C ALA A 69 4.88 -0.54 11.54
N TYR A 70 3.80 0.16 11.23
CA TYR A 70 3.64 0.90 9.98
C TYR A 70 4.69 2.00 9.82
N LEU A 71 4.97 2.76 10.89
CA LEU A 71 6.02 3.79 10.88
C LEU A 71 7.41 3.18 10.68
N ALA A 72 7.70 2.01 11.26
CA ALA A 72 8.95 1.29 11.04
C ALA A 72 9.10 0.83 9.59
N TYR A 73 8.02 0.30 8.99
CA TYR A 73 7.98 0.00 7.57
C TYR A 73 8.23 1.24 6.71
N ASN A 74 7.51 2.36 6.94
CA ASN A 74 7.72 3.59 6.19
C ASN A 74 9.15 4.12 6.31
N LYS A 75 9.74 4.04 7.51
CA LYS A 75 11.14 4.41 7.72
C LYS A 75 12.11 3.51 6.94
N SER A 76 11.80 2.22 6.78
CA SER A 76 12.62 1.31 5.96
C SER A 76 12.61 1.66 4.46
N GLN A 77 11.57 2.37 3.99
CA GLN A 77 11.43 2.82 2.60
C GLN A 77 12.03 4.22 2.37
N ASP A 78 12.48 4.91 3.43
CA ASP A 78 13.04 6.25 3.34
C ASP A 78 14.30 6.26 2.45
N GLY A 79 14.35 7.18 1.49
CA GLY A 79 15.41 7.25 0.48
C GLY A 79 15.37 6.18 -0.61
N THR A 80 14.35 5.32 -0.66
CA THR A 80 14.15 4.36 -1.75
C THR A 80 13.36 4.95 -2.90
N THR A 81 13.52 4.37 -4.09
CA THR A 81 12.69 4.68 -5.27
C THR A 81 12.09 3.40 -5.85
N SER A 82 10.91 3.50 -6.46
CA SER A 82 10.27 2.43 -7.24
C SER A 82 9.82 2.97 -8.60
N SER A 83 9.77 2.08 -9.59
CA SER A 83 9.05 2.36 -10.83
C SER A 83 7.57 2.16 -10.58
N LEU A 84 6.73 3.05 -11.12
CA LEU A 84 5.30 2.85 -11.20
C LEU A 84 4.96 1.49 -11.82
N ALA A 85 3.95 0.82 -11.26
CA ALA A 85 3.42 -0.41 -11.82
C ALA A 85 2.90 -0.15 -13.25
N ARG A 86 2.98 -1.18 -14.12
CA ARG A 86 2.54 -1.09 -15.52
C ARG A 86 1.68 -2.30 -15.86
N GLY A 87 0.67 -2.08 -16.70
CA GLY A 87 -0.23 -3.13 -17.19
C GLY A 87 -1.48 -3.27 -16.32
N ASP A 88 -2.16 -4.42 -16.43
CA ASP A 88 -3.25 -4.77 -15.53
C ASP A 88 -2.66 -5.28 -14.22
N THR A 89 -2.87 -4.50 -13.15
CA THR A 89 -2.35 -4.75 -11.80
C THR A 89 -3.42 -5.30 -10.85
N CYS A 90 -4.66 -5.44 -11.34
CA CYS A 90 -5.73 -6.03 -10.57
C CYS A 90 -5.61 -7.56 -10.55
N GLU A 91 -5.81 -8.15 -9.36
CA GLU A 91 -5.85 -9.61 -9.13
C GLU A 91 -7.27 -10.18 -9.16
#